data_AF-A0A1B6E214-F1
#
_entry.id   AF-A0A1B6E214-F1
#
_cell.length_a   1.000
_cell.length_b   1.000
_cell.length_c   1.000
_cell.angle_alpha   90.00
_cell.angle_beta   90.00
_cell.angle_gamma   90.00
#
_symmetry.space_group_name_H-M   'P 1'
#
loop_
_entity.id
_entity.type
_entity.pdbx_description
1 polymer ?
#
loop_
_entity_poly.entity_id
_entity_poly.type
_entity_poly.pdbx_seq_one_letter_code
_entity_poly.pdbx_strand_id
1 'polypeptide(L)'
;MFVLIVIGHLIELSLGGGIKFTSTESEEARKWFDLAELGNNITQILTKPSGPGHKFVRDLFVYWENIEYVLNSIKKRETRGMDVYNYLKKQGGPPHTKLEVNDNLLLKSFNWTTRDIKEVHGIINDTDIVWKDISTYINKN
;
A
#
# COMPACT_ATOMS: atom_id res chain seq x y z
N MET A 1 15.05 11.61 31.43
CA MET A 1 14.10 10.50 31.21
C MET A 1 12.76 11.13 30.92
N PHE A 2 12.32 11.08 29.66
CA PHE A 2 10.97 11.51 29.28
C PHE A 2 10.32 10.38 28.51
N VAL A 3 9.22 9.91 29.07
CA VAL A 3 8.33 8.92 28.48
C VAL A 3 7.46 9.64 27.47
N LEU A 4 7.40 9.16 26.23
CA LEU A 4 6.41 9.55 25.24
C LEU A 4 5.73 8.28 24.72
N ILE A 5 4.48 8.11 25.12
CA ILE A 5 3.52 7.24 24.45
C ILE A 5 2.31 8.12 24.12
N VAL A 6 1.68 7.77 22.99
CA VAL A 6 0.38 8.21 22.43
C VAL A 6 0.53 9.04 21.14
N ILE A 7 0.55 8.28 20.04
CA ILE A 7 -0.45 8.25 18.95
C ILE A 7 -1.03 9.60 18.53
N GLY A 8 -0.78 9.95 17.27
CA GLY A 8 -1.73 10.66 16.44
C GLY A 8 -1.94 12.13 16.76
N HIS A 9 -0.91 12.95 16.58
CA HIS A 9 -1.03 14.28 15.94
C HIS A 9 0.39 14.80 15.69
N LEU A 10 0.58 15.40 14.53
CA LEU A 10 1.80 16.08 14.09
C LEU A 10 2.35 16.98 15.21
N ILE A 11 3.53 16.63 15.73
CA ILE A 11 4.32 17.52 16.57
C ILE A 11 5.03 18.51 15.64
N GLU A 12 4.59 19.77 15.64
CA GLU A 12 5.45 20.87 15.20
C GLU A 12 6.57 21.05 16.23
N LEU A 13 7.74 20.51 15.95
CA LEU A 13 8.99 20.94 16.58
C LEU A 13 9.53 22.13 15.79
N SER A 14 9.09 23.34 16.16
CA SER A 14 9.78 24.57 15.81
C SER A 14 11.08 24.64 16.62
N LEU A 15 12.17 24.13 16.03
CA LEU A 15 13.53 24.49 16.43
C LEU A 15 14.17 25.24 15.26
N GLY A 16 14.61 26.46 15.54
CA GLY A 16 15.12 27.44 14.59
C GLY A 16 16.11 26.86 13.58
N GLY A 17 15.70 26.91 12.31
CA GLY A 17 16.46 26.41 11.15
C GLY A 17 15.47 26.16 10.03
N GLY A 18 15.12 27.23 9.29
CA GLY A 18 14.01 27.22 8.33
C GLY A 18 14.20 26.22 7.20
N ILE A 19 13.69 25.00 7.38
CA ILE A 19 13.33 24.11 6.28
C ILE A 19 11.89 24.47 5.91
N LYS A 20 11.73 25.31 4.89
CA LYS A 20 10.44 25.48 4.23
C LYS A 20 10.15 24.19 3.47
N PHE A 21 9.31 23.33 4.03
CA PHE A 21 8.70 22.26 3.23
C PHE A 21 7.83 22.91 2.15
N THR A 22 8.14 22.60 0.90
CA THR A 22 7.36 23.10 -0.24
C THR A 22 6.01 22.39 -0.30
N SER A 23 4.98 23.03 -0.87
CA SER A 23 3.64 22.43 -0.99
C SER A 23 3.65 21.08 -1.70
N THR A 24 4.58 20.91 -2.65
CA THR A 24 4.81 19.67 -3.39
C THR A 24 5.30 18.54 -2.48
N GLU A 25 6.33 18.76 -1.64
CA GLU A 25 6.84 17.72 -0.72
C GLU A 25 5.76 17.23 0.26
N SER A 26 4.87 18.12 0.70
CA SER A 26 3.75 17.76 1.59
C SER A 26 2.65 16.93 0.90
N GLU A 27 2.43 17.15 -0.40
CA GLU A 27 1.47 16.39 -1.19
C GLU A 27 2.03 15.01 -1.57
N GLU A 28 3.34 14.92 -1.78
CA GLU A 28 4.00 13.66 -2.12
C GLU A 28 4.09 12.70 -0.93
N ALA A 29 4.45 13.22 0.25
CA ALA A 29 4.40 12.43 1.48
C ALA A 29 2.99 11.88 1.71
N ARG A 30 1.94 12.70 1.50
CA ARG A 30 0.54 12.26 1.54
C ARG A 30 0.28 11.07 0.63
N LYS A 31 0.68 11.13 -0.64
CA LYS A 31 0.49 10.01 -1.58
C LYS A 31 1.14 8.70 -1.10
N TRP A 32 2.26 8.76 -0.38
CA TRP A 32 2.92 7.57 0.17
C TRP A 32 2.17 7.00 1.37
N PHE A 33 1.70 7.89 2.25
CA PHE A 33 0.82 7.52 3.37
C PHE A 33 -0.47 6.89 2.85
N ASP A 34 -1.08 7.48 1.82
CA ASP A 34 -2.32 7.00 1.19
C ASP A 34 -2.17 5.56 0.66
N LEU A 35 -1.04 5.23 0.03
CA LEU A 35 -0.81 3.88 -0.50
C LEU A 35 -0.62 2.85 0.62
N ALA A 36 0.16 3.15 1.66
CA ALA A 36 0.31 2.23 2.79
C ALA A 36 -1.01 2.04 3.55
N GLU A 37 -1.79 3.11 3.73
CA GLU A 37 -3.11 3.06 4.33
C GLU A 37 -4.07 2.22 3.49
N LEU A 38 -4.07 2.37 2.16
CA LEU A 38 -4.85 1.55 1.25
C LEU A 38 -4.52 0.05 1.42
N GLY A 39 -3.24 -0.30 1.52
CA GLY A 39 -2.82 -1.68 1.77
C GLY A 39 -3.35 -2.25 3.08
N ASN A 40 -3.36 -1.42 4.14
CA ASN A 40 -3.92 -1.79 5.44
C ASN A 40 -5.44 -1.93 5.39
N ASN A 41 -6.14 -1.05 4.68
CA ASN A 41 -7.59 -1.12 4.50
C ASN A 41 -8.01 -2.39 3.74
N ILE A 42 -7.28 -2.75 2.67
CA ILE A 42 -7.47 -4.01 1.96
C ILE A 42 -7.31 -5.20 2.92
N THR A 43 -6.26 -5.18 3.75
CA THR A 43 -6.00 -6.21 4.77
C THR A 43 -7.14 -6.32 5.79
N GLN A 44 -7.67 -5.19 6.25
CA GLN A 44 -8.81 -5.17 7.16
C GLN A 44 -10.07 -5.75 6.50
N ILE A 45 -10.33 -5.43 5.24
CA ILE A 45 -11.49 -5.97 4.53
C ILE A 45 -11.33 -7.47 4.28
N LEU A 46 -10.14 -7.96 3.92
CA LEU A 46 -9.88 -9.39 3.75
C LEU A 46 -10.09 -10.21 5.03
N THR A 47 -9.75 -9.62 6.19
CA THR A 47 -9.86 -10.29 7.50
C THR A 47 -11.24 -10.13 8.15
N LYS A 48 -11.90 -9.00 7.91
CA LYS A 48 -13.24 -8.67 8.41
C LYS A 48 -14.05 -7.96 7.33
N PRO A 49 -14.64 -8.71 6.39
CA PRO A 49 -15.34 -8.12 5.25
C PRO A 49 -16.50 -7.23 5.68
N SER A 50 -16.48 -5.99 5.19
CA SER A 50 -17.52 -5.00 5.46
C SER A 50 -17.61 -4.02 4.29
N GLY A 51 -18.74 -3.32 4.19
CA GLY A 51 -19.00 -2.36 3.13
C GLY A 51 -19.28 -3.00 1.76
N PRO A 52 -19.26 -2.20 0.67
CA PRO A 52 -19.61 -2.69 -0.66
C PRO A 52 -18.44 -3.44 -1.32
N GLY A 53 -18.63 -4.72 -1.68
CA GLY A 53 -17.58 -5.56 -2.28
C GLY A 53 -16.94 -4.96 -3.55
N HIS A 54 -17.70 -4.29 -4.41
CA HIS A 54 -17.15 -3.64 -5.60
C HIS A 54 -16.14 -2.52 -5.27
N LYS A 55 -16.30 -1.82 -4.14
CA LYS A 55 -15.32 -0.83 -3.69
C LYS A 55 -14.03 -1.52 -3.27
N PHE A 56 -14.14 -2.63 -2.56
CA PHE A 56 -12.98 -3.43 -2.18
C PHE A 56 -12.20 -3.96 -3.39
N VAL A 57 -12.87 -4.47 -4.43
CA VAL A 57 -12.19 -4.89 -5.67
C VAL A 57 -11.50 -3.71 -6.37
N ARG A 58 -12.15 -2.55 -6.38
CA ARG A 58 -11.54 -1.31 -6.90
C ARG A 58 -10.29 -0.93 -6.10
N ASP A 59 -10.35 -1.00 -4.77
CA ASP A 59 -9.21 -0.66 -3.91
C ASP A 59 -8.03 -1.60 -4.14
N LEU A 60 -8.28 -2.91 -4.32
CA LEU A 60 -7.27 -3.88 -4.74
C LEU A 60 -6.62 -3.51 -6.07
N PHE A 61 -7.43 -3.20 -7.08
CA PHE A 61 -6.94 -2.83 -8.41
C PHE A 61 -6.11 -1.54 -8.37
N VAL A 62 -6.61 -0.50 -7.68
CA VAL A 62 -5.89 0.77 -7.49
C VAL A 62 -4.55 0.53 -6.79
N TYR A 63 -4.52 -0.32 -5.76
CA TYR A 63 -3.27 -0.64 -5.09
C TYR A 63 -2.27 -1.30 -6.05
N TRP A 64 -2.72 -2.32 -6.78
CA TRP A 64 -1.89 -3.01 -7.78
C TRP A 64 -1.31 -2.05 -8.82
N GLU A 65 -2.14 -1.20 -9.43
CA GLU A 65 -1.71 -0.18 -10.40
C GLU A 65 -0.67 0.78 -9.81
N ASN A 66 -0.83 1.18 -8.54
CA ASN A 66 0.14 2.04 -7.88
C ASN A 66 1.48 1.33 -7.64
N ILE A 67 1.49 0.03 -7.35
CA ILE A 67 2.74 -0.75 -7.24
C ILE A 67 3.40 -0.90 -8.61
N GLU A 68 2.63 -1.10 -9.68
CA GLU A 68 3.16 -1.12 -11.05
C GLU A 68 3.75 0.25 -11.44
N TYR A 69 3.08 1.34 -11.09
CA TYR A 69 3.60 2.68 -11.28
C TYR A 69 4.93 2.88 -10.56
N VAL A 70 5.08 2.41 -9.32
CA VAL A 70 6.35 2.45 -8.58
C VAL A 70 7.46 1.72 -9.34
N LEU A 71 7.21 0.50 -9.84
CA LEU A 71 8.18 -0.23 -10.66
C LEU A 71 8.59 0.57 -11.90
N ASN A 72 7.62 1.16 -12.59
CA ASN A 72 7.87 1.93 -13.80
C ASN A 72 8.67 3.21 -13.53
N SER A 73 8.38 3.92 -12.42
CA SER A 73 9.19 5.06 -11.97
C SER A 73 10.62 4.66 -11.66
N ILE A 74 10.84 3.53 -10.97
CA ILE A 74 12.18 3.01 -10.68
C ILE A 74 12.93 2.69 -11.99
N LYS A 75 12.28 2.02 -12.94
CA LYS A 75 12.87 1.73 -14.26
C LYS A 75 13.26 2.99 -15.04
N LYS A 76 12.51 4.08 -14.86
CA LYS A 76 12.80 5.40 -15.43
C LYS A 76 13.84 6.21 -14.65
N ARG A 77 14.41 5.64 -13.58
CA ARG A 77 15.37 6.30 -12.67
C ARG A 77 14.78 7.53 -11.97
N GLU A 78 13.47 7.56 -11.79
CA GLU A 78 12.79 8.59 -10.99
C GLU A 78 13.00 8.28 -9.52
N THR A 79 13.62 9.19 -8.77
CA THR A 79 13.92 9.03 -7.32
C THR A 79 12.67 8.68 -6.52
N ARG A 80 11.54 9.29 -6.88
CA ARG A 80 10.23 9.06 -6.29
C ARG A 80 9.84 7.59 -6.21
N GLY A 81 10.10 6.80 -7.25
CA GLY A 81 9.78 5.37 -7.24
C GLY A 81 10.58 4.62 -6.17
N MET A 82 11.86 4.97 -6.02
CA MET A 82 12.73 4.40 -5.00
C MET A 82 12.29 4.80 -3.58
N ASP A 83 11.86 6.05 -3.39
CA ASP A 83 11.39 6.53 -2.08
C ASP A 83 10.12 5.81 -1.63
N VAL A 84 9.14 5.65 -2.53
CA VAL A 84 7.90 4.88 -2.25
C VAL A 84 8.24 3.43 -1.92
N TYR A 85 9.08 2.79 -2.74
CA TYR A 85 9.50 1.40 -2.50
C TYR A 85 10.16 1.25 -1.14
N ASN A 86 11.11 2.13 -0.79
CA ASN A 86 11.79 2.09 0.49
C ASN A 86 10.83 2.32 1.67
N TYR A 87 9.86 3.22 1.51
CA TYR A 87 8.83 3.46 2.51
C TYR A 87 7.97 2.20 2.74
N LEU A 88 7.41 1.62 1.68
CA LEU A 88 6.61 0.39 1.78
C LEU A 88 7.44 -0.79 2.30
N LYS A 89 8.70 -0.92 1.87
CA LYS A 89 9.61 -1.97 2.33
C LYS A 89 9.87 -1.90 3.84
N LYS A 90 10.00 -0.70 4.40
CA LYS A 90 10.11 -0.50 5.86
C LYS A 90 8.87 -0.97 6.63
N GLN A 91 7.70 -0.91 5.98
CA GLN A 91 6.44 -1.45 6.52
C GLN A 91 6.28 -2.96 6.27
N GLY A 92 7.27 -3.60 5.63
CA GLY A 92 7.23 -5.03 5.29
C GLY A 92 6.69 -5.33 3.89
N GLY A 93 6.41 -4.33 3.05
CA GLY A 93 5.84 -4.49 1.71
C GLY A 93 4.30 -4.52 1.71
N PRO A 94 3.66 -4.91 0.60
CA PRO A 94 2.21 -5.04 0.51
C PRO A 94 1.67 -6.02 1.57
N PRO A 95 0.86 -5.58 2.54
CA PRO A 95 0.48 -6.44 3.66
C PRO A 95 -0.49 -7.54 3.26
N HIS A 96 -1.39 -7.27 2.30
CA HIS A 96 -2.42 -8.22 1.87
C HIS A 96 -1.87 -9.41 1.07
N THR A 97 -0.67 -9.32 0.50
CA THR A 97 -0.06 -10.43 -0.26
C THR A 97 0.45 -11.56 0.63
N LYS A 98 0.54 -11.33 1.94
CA LYS A 98 1.00 -12.33 2.93
C LYS A 98 -0.15 -12.97 3.71
N LEU A 99 -1.40 -12.59 3.42
CA LEU A 99 -2.56 -13.08 4.13
C LEU A 99 -3.07 -14.38 3.51
N GLU A 100 -3.49 -15.29 4.38
CA GLU A 100 -4.35 -16.40 3.98
C GLU A 100 -5.79 -15.88 3.86
N VAL A 101 -6.31 -15.83 2.64
CA VAL A 101 -7.65 -15.32 2.35
C VAL A 101 -8.69 -16.39 2.66
N ASN A 102 -9.70 -16.04 3.47
CA ASN A 102 -10.83 -16.93 3.73
C ASN A 102 -11.93 -16.75 2.66
N ASP A 103 -11.86 -17.56 1.61
CA ASP A 103 -12.80 -17.51 0.49
C ASP A 103 -14.27 -17.63 0.93
N ASN A 104 -14.56 -18.53 1.87
CA ASN A 104 -15.92 -18.75 2.37
C ASN A 104 -16.48 -17.51 3.08
N LEU A 105 -15.61 -16.76 3.76
CA LEU A 105 -16.00 -15.51 4.42
C LEU A 105 -16.36 -14.45 3.38
N LEU A 106 -15.52 -14.26 2.36
CA LEU A 106 -15.76 -13.29 1.29
C LEU A 106 -17.01 -13.62 0.46
N LEU A 107 -17.18 -14.88 0.07
CA LEU A 107 -18.37 -15.37 -0.64
C LEU A 107 -19.66 -15.00 0.09
N LYS A 108 -19.71 -15.26 1.40
CA LYS A 108 -20.88 -14.99 2.24
C LYS A 108 -21.08 -13.50 2.47
N SER A 109 -20.03 -12.76 2.80
CA SER A 109 -20.14 -11.36 3.19
C SER A 109 -20.51 -10.43 2.03
N PHE A 110 -20.08 -10.73 0.81
CA PHE A 110 -20.35 -9.91 -0.36
C PHE A 110 -21.36 -10.51 -1.34
N ASN A 111 -21.92 -11.69 -1.02
CA ASN A 111 -22.77 -12.46 -1.92
C ASN A 111 -22.09 -12.70 -3.29
N TRP A 112 -20.82 -13.06 -3.22
CA TRP A 112 -19.95 -13.25 -4.37
C TRP A 112 -20.00 -14.67 -4.90
N THR A 113 -19.49 -14.82 -6.12
CA THR A 113 -19.28 -16.09 -6.79
C THR A 113 -17.82 -16.54 -6.67
N THR A 114 -17.57 -17.81 -6.98
CA THR A 114 -16.20 -18.33 -7.08
C THR A 114 -15.37 -17.63 -8.14
N ARG A 115 -16.00 -17.00 -9.14
CA ARG A 115 -15.31 -16.17 -10.13
C ARG A 115 -14.75 -14.90 -9.50
N ASP A 116 -15.53 -14.22 -8.67
CA ASP A 116 -15.10 -12.99 -7.98
C ASP A 116 -13.93 -13.28 -7.03
N ILE A 117 -13.97 -14.43 -6.35
CA ILE A 117 -12.86 -14.90 -5.50
C ILE A 117 -11.58 -15.12 -6.33
N LYS A 118 -11.69 -15.77 -7.50
CA LYS A 118 -10.54 -15.95 -8.38
C LYS A 118 -9.95 -14.62 -8.85
N GLU A 119 -10.79 -13.63 -9.12
CA GLU A 119 -10.35 -12.28 -9.50
C GLU A 119 -9.57 -11.60 -8.37
N VAL A 120 -10.09 -11.66 -7.13
CA VAL A 120 -9.39 -11.15 -5.95
C VAL A 120 -8.03 -11.81 -5.76
N HIS A 121 -7.96 -13.14 -5.83
CA HIS A 121 -6.69 -13.88 -5.74
C HIS A 121 -5.73 -13.52 -6.88
N GLY A 122 -6.26 -13.32 -8.10
CA GLY A 122 -5.48 -12.86 -9.24
C GLY A 122 -4.79 -11.53 -8.96
N ILE A 123 -5.54 -10.52 -8.51
CA ILE A 123 -4.98 -9.19 -8.24
C ILE A 123 -3.96 -9.22 -7.08
N ILE A 124 -4.24 -10.00 -6.03
CA ILE A 124 -3.30 -10.17 -4.90
C ILE A 124 -1.99 -10.80 -5.40
N ASN A 125 -2.08 -11.86 -6.20
CA ASN A 125 -0.91 -12.53 -6.78
C ASN A 125 -0.13 -11.60 -7.73
N ASP A 126 -0.82 -10.86 -8.59
CA ASP A 126 -0.18 -9.91 -9.51
C ASP A 126 0.53 -8.78 -8.74
N THR A 127 -0.05 -8.32 -7.63
CA THR A 127 0.60 -7.36 -6.73
C THR A 127 1.89 -7.92 -6.14
N ASP A 128 1.89 -9.19 -5.69
CA ASP A 128 3.08 -9.84 -5.15
C ASP A 128 4.17 -10.04 -6.21
N ILE A 129 3.78 -10.40 -7.45
CA ILE A 129 4.69 -10.52 -8.58
C ILE A 129 5.38 -9.18 -8.86
N VAL A 130 4.61 -8.10 -9.03
CA VAL A 130 5.18 -6.78 -9.32
C VAL A 130 6.09 -6.32 -8.17
N TRP A 131 5.71 -6.58 -6.92
CA TRP A 131 6.54 -6.25 -5.76
C TRP A 131 7.89 -6.99 -5.77
N LYS A 132 7.89 -8.27 -6.12
CA LYS A 132 9.11 -9.08 -6.29
C LYS A 132 9.96 -8.61 -7.48
N ASP A 133 9.32 -8.17 -8.56
CA ASP A 133 10.00 -7.63 -9.73
C ASP A 133 10.74 -6.34 -9.42
N ILE A 134 10.19 -5.47 -8.58
CA ILE A 134 10.91 -4.27 -8.10
C ILE A 134 12.22 -4.68 -7.41
N SER A 135 12.13 -5.59 -6.45
CA SER A 135 13.31 -6.05 -5.70
C SER A 135 14.34 -6.73 -6.61
N THR A 136 13.87 -7.51 -7.58
CA THR A 136 14.73 -8.17 -8.58
C THR A 136 15.41 -7.15 -9.48
N TYR A 137 14.69 -6.13 -9.92
CA TYR A 137 15.23 -5.06 -10.77
C TYR A 137 16.31 -4.28 -10.03
N ILE A 138 16.05 -3.89 -8.78
CA ILE A 138 17.00 -3.16 -7.93
C ILE A 138 18.27 -3.99 -7.65
N ASN A 139 18.14 -5.30 -7.41
CA ASN A 139 19.32 -6.13 -7.11
C ASN A 139 20.21 -6.40 -8.35
N LYS A 140 19.68 -6.21 -9.55
CA LYS A 140 20.39 -6.45 -10.82
C LYS A 140 21.12 -5.20 -11.36
N ASN A 141 20.79 -4.01 -10.87
CA ASN A 141 21.27 -2.72 -11.39
C ASN A 141 21.87 -1.86 -10.28
#